data_AF-B4WPF3-F1
#
_entry.id   AF-B4WPF3-F1
#
_cell.length_a   1.000
_cell.length_b   1.000
_cell.length_c   1.000
_cell.angle_alpha   90.00
_cell.angle_beta   90.00
_cell.angle_gamma   90.00
#
_symmetry.space_group_name_H-M   'P 1'
#
loop_
_entity.id
_entity.type
_entity.pdbx_description
1 polymer ?
#
loop_
_entity_poly.entity_id
_entity_poly.type
_entity_poly.pdbx_seq_one_letter_code
_entity_poly.pdbx_strand_id
1 'polypeptide(L)'
;MLWVIDEFLQWDILPPIWSLLVRAGLVAGGIIAFVMVVMNLLLSLALLAEASASRARLPDYVVSARMKRRIRQSIVVVLAAIALIIGGLQITNQLRASAAAEEAQVQFIQTQIEMDRAVEQVLPLFTEPILNGLANDTLIESRQISNLAKLLESVQTSFPNAPTMIIVGRASQAPFKYARIDSSRINANSQGRLTLTPQFYATFPTQKETEIIEKLFEEQLTEITGPLAGQVINTEIPSSWGVLQQGGSAIAIVYLQQGNFSNFDNRGYRDAYDFYHTGPERLITN
;
A
#
# COMPACT_ATOMS: atom_id res chain seq x y z
N MET A 1 -1.47 -8.79 26.84
CA MET A 1 -2.92 -8.90 26.56
C MET A 1 -3.33 -7.83 25.56
N LEU A 2 -3.34 -6.54 25.93
CA LEU A 2 -3.67 -5.44 24.99
C LEU A 2 -2.86 -5.45 23.69
N TRP A 3 -1.53 -5.56 23.73
CA TRP A 3 -0.70 -5.69 22.51
C TRP A 3 -1.00 -6.95 21.67
N VAL A 4 -1.27 -8.09 22.32
CA VAL A 4 -1.58 -9.35 21.61
C VAL A 4 -2.94 -9.24 20.92
N ILE A 5 -3.91 -8.62 21.58
CA ILE A 5 -5.24 -8.33 21.05
C ILE A 5 -5.14 -7.33 19.90
N ASP A 6 -4.33 -6.28 20.04
CA ASP A 6 -4.09 -5.25 19.01
C ASP A 6 -3.40 -5.84 17.76
N GLU A 7 -2.39 -6.71 17.95
CA GLU A 7 -1.67 -7.38 16.86
C GLU A 7 -2.51 -8.46 16.16
N PHE A 8 -3.38 -9.20 16.89
CA PHE A 8 -4.26 -10.22 16.30
C PHE A 8 -5.56 -9.66 15.69
N LEU A 9 -6.13 -8.61 16.27
CA LEU A 9 -7.38 -7.99 15.81
C LEU A 9 -7.15 -6.78 14.89
N GLN A 10 -5.89 -6.35 14.69
CA GLN A 10 -5.51 -5.24 13.80
C GLN A 10 -6.24 -3.93 14.12
N TRP A 11 -6.49 -3.66 15.41
CA TRP A 11 -7.27 -2.48 15.84
C TRP A 11 -6.46 -1.18 15.95
N ASP A 12 -5.14 -1.26 15.85
CA ASP A 12 -4.21 -0.12 15.72
C ASP A 12 -4.39 0.94 16.83
N ILE A 13 -4.57 0.49 18.07
CA ILE A 13 -4.84 1.38 19.22
C ILE A 13 -3.54 1.88 19.86
N LEU A 14 -2.41 1.18 19.69
CA LEU A 14 -1.15 1.51 20.37
C LEU A 14 -0.11 2.18 19.46
N PRO A 15 0.55 3.26 19.93
CA PRO A 15 1.63 3.90 19.18
C PRO A 15 2.78 2.94 18.84
N PRO A 16 3.44 3.09 17.69
CA PRO A 16 4.43 2.13 17.16
C PRO A 16 5.63 1.89 18.09
N ILE A 17 6.02 2.87 18.91
CA ILE A 17 7.07 2.74 19.93
C ILE A 17 6.77 1.65 20.97
N TRP A 18 5.49 1.45 21.31
CA TRP A 18 5.08 0.43 22.27
C TRP A 18 5.18 -0.97 21.67
N SER A 19 4.92 -1.13 20.37
CA SER A 19 5.09 -2.42 19.69
C SER A 19 6.55 -2.88 19.71
N LEU A 20 7.48 -1.94 19.51
CA LEU A 20 8.92 -2.20 19.53
C LEU A 20 9.41 -2.56 20.93
N LEU A 21 8.93 -1.86 21.97
CA LEU A 21 9.25 -2.17 23.37
C LEU A 21 8.67 -3.52 23.82
N VAL A 22 7.45 -3.87 23.41
CA VAL A 22 6.82 -5.15 23.76
C VAL A 22 7.50 -6.31 23.04
N ARG A 23 7.85 -6.17 21.75
CA ARG A 23 8.66 -7.18 21.04
C ARG A 23 10.02 -7.36 21.68
N ALA A 24 10.71 -6.27 22.04
CA ALA A 24 11.98 -6.34 22.74
C ALA A 24 11.83 -7.04 24.11
N GLY A 25 10.76 -6.75 24.85
CA GLY A 25 10.42 -7.39 26.12
C GLY A 25 10.10 -8.88 25.99
N LEU A 26 9.37 -9.28 24.95
CA LEU A 26 9.06 -10.69 24.65
C LEU A 26 10.31 -11.48 24.26
N VAL A 27 11.19 -10.90 23.44
CA VAL A 27 12.47 -11.51 23.08
C VAL A 27 13.36 -11.64 24.32
N ALA A 28 13.50 -10.59 25.13
CA ALA A 28 14.26 -10.64 26.37
C ALA A 28 13.69 -11.68 27.35
N GLY A 29 12.37 -11.71 27.53
CA GLY A 29 11.67 -12.69 28.37
C GLY A 29 11.83 -14.12 27.87
N GLY A 30 11.74 -14.34 26.56
CA GLY A 30 11.95 -15.64 25.93
C GLY A 30 13.38 -16.16 26.13
N ILE A 31 14.37 -15.28 26.04
CA ILE A 31 15.78 -15.62 26.34
C ILE A 31 15.94 -16.01 27.80
N ILE A 32 15.36 -15.24 28.74
CA ILE A 32 15.43 -15.54 30.17
C ILE A 32 14.77 -16.90 30.47
N ALA A 33 13.58 -17.15 29.91
CA ALA A 33 12.88 -18.43 30.08
C ALA A 33 13.68 -19.60 29.51
N PHE A 34 14.26 -19.43 28.32
CA PHE A 34 15.13 -20.45 27.71
C PHE A 34 16.36 -20.75 28.56
N VAL A 35 17.04 -19.72 29.07
CA VAL A 35 18.19 -19.87 29.98
C VAL A 35 17.78 -20.59 31.26
N MET A 36 16.62 -20.26 31.84
CA MET A 36 16.11 -20.96 33.03
C MET A 36 15.84 -22.44 32.74
N VAL A 37 15.20 -22.77 31.62
CA VAL A 37 14.94 -24.17 31.22
C VAL A 37 16.24 -24.94 31.05
N VAL A 38 17.23 -24.36 30.37
CA VAL A 38 18.56 -24.98 30.19
C VAL A 38 19.28 -25.15 31.53
N MET A 39 19.25 -24.14 32.41
CA MET A 39 19.83 -24.25 33.76
C MET A 39 19.17 -25.38 34.56
N ASN A 40 17.84 -25.49 34.49
CA ASN A 40 17.08 -26.49 35.22
C ASN A 40 17.36 -27.90 34.66
N LEU A 41 17.50 -28.04 33.35
CA LEU A 41 17.92 -29.28 32.70
C LEU A 41 19.34 -29.68 33.13
N LEU A 42 20.28 -28.73 33.17
CA LEU A 42 21.65 -28.96 33.62
C LEU A 42 21.72 -29.31 35.11
N LEU A 43 20.94 -28.66 35.96
CA LEU A 43 20.80 -29.01 37.37
C LEU A 43 20.20 -30.40 37.55
N SER A 44 19.18 -30.75 36.76
CA SER A 44 18.57 -32.09 36.78
C SER A 44 19.57 -33.17 36.34
N LEU A 45 20.35 -32.90 35.29
CA LEU A 45 21.44 -33.77 34.83
C LEU A 45 22.56 -33.87 35.87
N ALA A 46 22.91 -32.77 36.54
CA ALA A 46 23.91 -32.76 37.60
C ALA A 46 23.45 -33.57 38.81
N LEU A 47 22.19 -33.43 39.24
CA LEU A 47 21.60 -34.21 40.32
C LEU A 47 21.49 -35.70 39.95
N LEU A 48 21.17 -36.04 38.69
CA LEU A 48 21.19 -37.43 38.21
C LEU A 48 22.62 -38.00 38.18
N ALA A 49 23.61 -37.20 37.79
CA ALA A 49 25.01 -37.57 37.83
C ALA A 49 25.51 -37.76 39.28
N GLU A 50 25.09 -36.90 40.21
CA GLU A 50 25.41 -37.01 41.64
C GLU A 50 24.72 -38.22 42.29
N ALA A 51 23.44 -38.48 41.96
CA ALA A 51 22.70 -39.65 42.43
C ALA A 51 23.29 -40.98 41.91
N SER A 52 23.85 -40.98 40.69
CA SER A 52 24.55 -42.14 40.14
C SER A 52 25.98 -42.30 40.69
N ALA A 53 26.70 -41.20 40.92
CA ALA A 53 28.03 -41.20 41.53
C ALA A 53 28.01 -41.60 43.02
N SER A 54 27.00 -41.16 43.78
CA SER A 54 26.78 -41.57 45.18
C SER A 54 26.45 -43.06 45.29
N ARG A 55 25.66 -43.62 44.35
CA ARG A 55 25.48 -45.07 44.22
C ARG A 55 26.78 -45.81 43.86
N ALA A 56 27.65 -45.17 43.09
CA ALA A 56 28.94 -45.73 42.69
C ALA A 56 30.09 -45.53 43.72
N ARG A 57 29.83 -44.87 44.87
CA ARG A 57 30.82 -44.53 45.92
C ARG A 57 32.10 -43.86 45.38
N LEU A 58 31.96 -42.97 44.39
CA LEU A 58 33.09 -42.21 43.88
C LEU A 58 33.50 -41.13 44.91
N PRO A 59 34.81 -40.89 45.14
CA PRO A 59 35.27 -39.88 46.08
C PRO A 59 34.90 -38.47 45.61
N ASP A 60 34.67 -37.56 46.56
CA ASP A 60 34.33 -36.15 46.30
C ASP A 60 35.45 -35.46 45.51
N TYR A 61 35.25 -35.36 44.20
CA TYR A 61 36.16 -34.64 43.31
C TYR A 61 35.94 -33.14 43.46
N VAL A 62 36.89 -32.46 44.11
CA VAL A 62 36.93 -30.99 44.18
C VAL A 62 37.10 -30.44 42.76
N VAL A 63 36.07 -29.78 42.24
CA VAL A 63 36.09 -29.20 40.89
C VAL A 63 37.23 -28.18 40.78
N SER A 64 38.23 -28.49 39.94
CA SER A 64 39.41 -27.63 39.81
C SER A 64 39.04 -26.22 39.32
N ALA A 65 39.75 -25.20 39.83
CA ALA A 65 39.55 -23.81 39.41
C ALA A 65 39.71 -23.61 37.88
N ARG A 66 40.52 -24.44 37.22
CA ARG A 66 40.65 -24.47 35.75
C ARG A 66 39.37 -24.91 35.06
N MET A 67 38.68 -25.93 35.58
CA MET A 67 37.40 -26.38 35.03
C MET A 67 36.31 -25.32 35.20
N LYS A 68 36.25 -24.67 36.37
CA LYS A 68 35.33 -23.55 36.64
C LYS A 68 35.55 -22.37 35.68
N ARG A 69 36.81 -22.06 35.36
CA ARG A 69 37.16 -21.02 34.37
C ARG A 69 36.75 -21.40 32.95
N ARG A 70 36.94 -22.66 32.53
CA ARG A 70 36.53 -23.16 31.20
C ARG A 70 35.01 -23.12 31.02
N ILE A 71 34.24 -23.53 32.03
CA ILE A 71 32.77 -23.46 32.00
C ILE A 71 32.30 -22.00 31.91
N ARG A 72 32.91 -21.08 32.65
CA ARG A 72 32.58 -19.65 32.56
C ARG A 72 32.87 -19.09 31.17
N GLN A 73 34.00 -19.48 30.57
CA GLN A 73 34.36 -19.08 29.21
C GLN A 73 33.38 -19.65 28.17
N SER A 74 32.94 -20.91 28.31
CA SER A 74 31.96 -21.49 27.38
C SER A 74 30.61 -20.79 27.45
N ILE A 75 30.15 -20.39 28.65
CA ILE A 75 28.91 -19.62 28.81
C ILE A 75 29.01 -18.26 28.10
N VAL A 76 30.12 -17.54 28.27
CA VAL A 76 30.33 -16.24 27.61
C VAL A 76 30.35 -16.37 26.09
N VAL A 77 31.01 -17.41 25.56
CA VAL A 77 31.05 -17.68 24.12
C VAL A 77 29.67 -17.99 23.56
N VAL A 78 28.87 -18.79 24.25
CA VAL A 78 27.49 -19.11 23.84
C VAL A 78 26.61 -17.85 23.84
N LEU A 79 26.71 -17.00 24.88
CA LEU A 79 25.96 -15.74 24.93
C LEU A 79 26.36 -14.78 23.80
N ALA A 80 27.66 -14.68 23.49
CA ALA A 80 28.15 -13.88 22.38
C ALA A 80 27.66 -14.42 21.03
N ALA A 81 27.63 -15.74 20.85
CA ALA A 81 27.11 -16.38 19.65
C ALA A 81 25.60 -16.11 19.47
N ILE A 82 24.81 -16.21 20.54
CA ILE A 82 23.37 -15.89 20.50
C ILE A 82 23.16 -14.42 20.15
N ALA A 83 23.89 -13.50 20.77
CA ALA A 83 23.80 -12.07 20.48
C ALA A 83 24.17 -11.75 19.01
N LEU A 84 25.20 -12.41 18.46
CA LEU A 84 25.58 -12.28 17.05
C LEU A 84 24.54 -12.86 16.10
N ILE A 85 23.92 -14.00 16.44
CA ILE A 85 22.86 -14.61 15.63
C ILE A 85 21.63 -13.69 15.58
N ILE A 86 21.17 -13.20 16.74
CA ILE A 86 20.00 -12.30 16.81
C ILE A 86 20.30 -10.96 16.14
N GLY A 87 21.47 -10.37 16.41
CA GLY A 87 21.89 -9.11 15.77
C GLY A 87 22.04 -9.26 14.26
N GLY A 88 22.62 -10.36 13.78
CA GLY A 88 22.75 -10.66 12.36
C GLY A 88 21.39 -10.87 11.66
N LEU A 89 20.43 -11.51 12.33
CA LEU A 89 19.06 -11.67 11.84
C LEU A 89 18.33 -10.32 11.71
N GLN A 90 18.53 -9.39 12.65
CA GLN A 90 17.94 -8.05 12.57
C GLN A 90 18.52 -7.24 11.41
N ILE A 91 19.85 -7.26 11.21
CA ILE A 91 20.50 -6.55 10.10
C ILE A 91 20.06 -7.10 8.75
N THR A 92 19.99 -8.43 8.60
CA THR A 92 19.53 -9.04 7.34
C THR A 92 18.05 -8.74 7.05
N ASN A 93 17.20 -8.65 8.08
CA ASN A 93 15.82 -8.21 7.91
C ASN A 93 15.72 -6.73 7.48
N GLN A 94 16.56 -5.86 8.03
CA GLN A 94 16.65 -4.45 7.62
C GLN A 94 17.12 -4.31 6.17
N LEU A 95 18.17 -5.03 5.78
CA LEU A 95 18.67 -5.01 4.39
C LEU A 95 17.61 -5.50 3.40
N ARG A 96 16.85 -6.54 3.75
CA ARG A 96 15.72 -7.02 2.93
C ARG A 96 14.58 -5.99 2.85
N ALA A 97 14.29 -5.30 3.95
CA ALA A 97 13.29 -4.23 3.96
C ALA A 97 13.69 -3.07 3.05
N SER A 98 14.96 -2.64 3.11
CA SER A 98 15.50 -1.58 2.26
C SER A 98 15.52 -1.98 0.79
N ALA A 99 15.91 -3.21 0.46
CA ALA A 99 15.87 -3.71 -0.91
C ALA A 99 14.43 -3.78 -1.45
N ALA A 100 13.47 -4.24 -0.63
CA ALA A 100 12.07 -4.25 -1.02
C ALA A 100 11.51 -2.83 -1.22
N ALA A 101 11.96 -1.86 -0.42
CA ALA A 101 11.59 -0.45 -0.59
C ALA A 101 12.10 0.13 -1.90
N GLU A 102 13.36 -0.15 -2.24
CA GLU A 102 13.96 0.28 -3.50
C GLU A 102 13.25 -0.36 -4.70
N GLU A 103 12.97 -1.67 -4.64
CA GLU A 103 12.19 -2.37 -5.67
C GLU A 103 10.79 -1.76 -5.84
N ALA A 104 10.10 -1.47 -4.73
CA ALA A 104 8.78 -0.87 -4.76
C ALA A 104 8.82 0.57 -5.33
N GLN A 105 9.85 1.35 -5.01
CA GLN A 105 10.04 2.69 -5.57
C GLN A 105 10.28 2.64 -7.08
N VAL A 106 11.16 1.75 -7.53
CA VAL A 106 11.44 1.56 -8.96
C VAL A 106 10.17 1.14 -9.70
N GLN A 107 9.40 0.22 -9.12
CA GLN A 107 8.14 -0.21 -9.69
C GLN A 107 7.10 0.92 -9.72
N PHE A 108 6.98 1.71 -8.65
CA PHE A 108 6.10 2.87 -8.60
C PHE A 108 6.42 3.86 -9.73
N ILE A 109 7.69 4.23 -9.89
CA ILE A 109 8.14 5.16 -10.94
C ILE A 109 7.87 4.58 -12.32
N GLN A 110 8.19 3.30 -12.53
CA GLN A 110 7.96 2.63 -13.81
C GLN A 110 6.47 2.59 -14.17
N THR A 111 5.60 2.22 -13.22
CA THR A 111 4.15 2.21 -13.46
C THR A 111 3.61 3.62 -13.65
N GLN A 112 4.13 4.63 -12.95
CA GLN A 112 3.77 6.03 -13.15
C GLN A 112 4.04 6.49 -14.59
N ILE A 113 5.24 6.21 -15.12
CA ILE A 113 5.60 6.52 -16.52
C ILE A 113 4.65 5.83 -17.51
N GLU A 114 4.25 4.60 -17.21
CA GLU A 114 3.28 3.86 -18.02
C GLU A 114 1.87 4.47 -17.95
N MET A 115 1.44 4.97 -16.79
CA MET A 115 0.17 5.68 -16.64
C MET A 115 0.16 6.99 -17.42
N ASP A 116 1.24 7.77 -17.37
CA ASP A 116 1.37 9.02 -18.13
C ASP A 116 1.27 8.77 -19.64
N ARG A 117 1.97 7.74 -20.15
CA ARG A 117 1.86 7.32 -21.55
C ARG A 117 0.45 6.79 -21.88
N ALA A 118 -0.18 6.06 -20.95
CA ALA A 118 -1.52 5.52 -21.17
C ALA A 118 -2.54 6.64 -21.35
N VAL A 119 -2.52 7.70 -20.53
CA VAL A 119 -3.41 8.85 -20.68
C VAL A 119 -3.27 9.47 -22.07
N GLU A 120 -2.04 9.73 -22.54
CA GLU A 120 -1.79 10.29 -23.88
C GLU A 120 -2.40 9.45 -25.01
N GLN A 121 -2.46 8.13 -24.83
CA GLN A 121 -3.04 7.19 -25.80
C GLN A 121 -4.55 7.04 -25.65
N VAL A 122 -5.10 7.26 -24.45
CA VAL A 122 -6.53 7.07 -24.14
C VAL A 122 -7.38 8.27 -24.55
N LEU A 123 -6.91 9.50 -24.32
CA LEU A 123 -7.70 10.70 -24.62
C LEU A 123 -8.17 10.76 -26.09
N PRO A 124 -7.34 10.44 -27.10
CA PRO A 124 -7.76 10.45 -28.50
C PRO A 124 -8.78 9.35 -28.86
N LEU A 125 -9.00 8.35 -28.00
CA LEU A 125 -9.98 7.28 -28.24
C LEU A 125 -11.43 7.73 -27.98
N PHE A 126 -11.61 8.90 -27.36
CA PHE A 126 -12.94 9.48 -27.17
C PHE A 126 -13.49 10.02 -28.48
N THR A 127 -14.38 9.24 -29.09
CA THR A 127 -15.04 9.62 -30.35
C THR A 127 -15.96 10.83 -30.17
N GLU A 128 -16.14 11.62 -31.23
CA GLU A 128 -17.04 12.79 -31.25
C GLU A 128 -18.44 12.54 -30.67
N PRO A 129 -19.14 11.41 -30.94
CA PRO A 129 -20.43 11.15 -30.30
C PRO A 129 -20.35 11.03 -28.77
N ILE A 130 -19.27 10.46 -28.24
CA ILE A 130 -19.05 10.36 -26.78
C ILE A 130 -18.72 11.73 -26.20
N LEU A 131 -17.85 12.51 -26.87
CA LEU A 131 -17.52 13.87 -26.44
C LEU A 131 -18.76 14.75 -26.37
N ASN A 132 -19.59 14.77 -27.43
CA ASN A 132 -20.85 15.51 -27.47
C ASN A 132 -21.82 15.05 -26.37
N GLY A 133 -21.90 13.74 -26.15
CA GLY A 133 -22.74 13.16 -25.10
C GLY A 133 -22.29 13.59 -23.69
N LEU A 134 -20.99 13.65 -23.44
CA LEU A 134 -20.42 14.11 -22.18
C LEU A 134 -20.62 15.62 -21.98
N ALA A 135 -20.33 16.42 -23.00
CA ALA A 135 -20.43 17.88 -22.93
C ALA A 135 -21.85 18.38 -22.64
N ASN A 136 -22.85 17.69 -23.20
CA ASN A 136 -24.26 18.10 -23.11
C ASN A 136 -25.07 17.26 -22.11
N ASP A 137 -24.45 16.34 -21.36
CA ASP A 137 -25.13 15.40 -20.46
C ASP A 137 -26.22 14.58 -21.18
N THR A 138 -25.93 14.12 -22.41
CA THR A 138 -26.87 13.41 -23.30
C THR A 138 -26.42 11.99 -23.68
N LEU A 139 -25.53 11.37 -22.89
CA LEU A 139 -25.00 10.02 -23.17
C LEU A 139 -26.10 8.96 -23.31
N ILE A 140 -27.21 9.12 -22.58
CA ILE A 140 -28.34 8.19 -22.59
C ILE A 140 -29.16 8.38 -23.88
N GLU A 141 -29.52 9.62 -24.19
CA GLU A 141 -30.32 10.04 -25.33
C GLU A 141 -29.60 9.72 -26.65
N SER A 142 -28.30 10.00 -26.71
CA SER A 142 -27.42 9.71 -27.85
C SER A 142 -27.05 8.23 -28.00
N ARG A 143 -27.52 7.37 -27.09
CA ARG A 143 -27.26 5.92 -27.05
C ARG A 143 -25.77 5.55 -27.01
N GLN A 144 -24.94 6.41 -26.40
CA GLN A 144 -23.50 6.22 -26.33
C GLN A 144 -23.00 5.49 -25.08
N ILE A 145 -23.88 5.17 -24.11
CA ILE A 145 -23.50 4.46 -22.88
C ILE A 145 -22.75 3.16 -23.17
N SER A 146 -23.18 2.37 -24.17
CA SER A 146 -22.50 1.12 -24.50
C SER A 146 -21.10 1.34 -25.08
N ASN A 147 -20.91 2.39 -25.88
CA ASN A 147 -19.60 2.72 -26.43
C ASN A 147 -18.66 3.25 -25.34
N LEU A 148 -19.19 4.05 -24.42
CA LEU A 148 -18.45 4.50 -23.25
C LEU A 148 -18.06 3.33 -22.33
N ALA A 149 -18.98 2.40 -22.07
CA ALA A 149 -18.71 1.21 -21.27
C ALA A 149 -17.60 0.35 -21.90
N LYS A 150 -17.67 0.12 -23.22
CA LYS A 150 -16.63 -0.59 -23.98
C LYS A 150 -15.30 0.13 -23.91
N LEU A 151 -15.28 1.47 -23.98
CA LEU A 151 -14.05 2.23 -23.85
C LEU A 151 -13.44 2.07 -22.45
N LEU A 152 -14.22 2.23 -21.39
CA LEU A 152 -13.78 2.02 -20.00
C LEU A 152 -13.20 0.61 -19.79
N GLU A 153 -13.90 -0.42 -20.29
CA GLU A 153 -13.45 -1.81 -20.22
C GLU A 153 -12.18 -2.04 -21.05
N SER A 154 -12.13 -1.50 -22.28
CA SER A 154 -10.99 -1.67 -23.18
C SER A 154 -9.71 -1.04 -22.63
N VAL A 155 -9.82 0.10 -21.93
CA VAL A 155 -8.69 0.73 -21.24
C VAL A 155 -8.17 -0.19 -20.13
N GLN A 156 -9.07 -0.76 -19.33
CA GLN A 156 -8.70 -1.68 -18.26
C GLN A 156 -8.06 -2.98 -18.79
N THR A 157 -8.52 -3.50 -19.92
CA THR A 157 -8.02 -4.79 -20.44
C THR A 157 -6.80 -4.67 -21.36
N SER A 158 -6.61 -3.52 -22.02
CA SER A 158 -5.61 -3.39 -23.10
C SER A 158 -4.34 -2.67 -22.68
N PHE A 159 -4.35 -1.94 -21.57
CA PHE A 159 -3.19 -1.21 -21.08
C PHE A 159 -2.46 -1.98 -19.96
N PRO A 160 -1.12 -1.84 -19.87
CA PRO A 160 -0.34 -2.40 -18.77
C PRO A 160 -0.89 -2.00 -17.40
N ASN A 161 -0.79 -2.90 -16.42
CA ASN A 161 -1.26 -2.70 -15.04
C ASN A 161 -2.77 -2.48 -14.88
N ALA A 162 -3.56 -2.72 -15.94
CA ALA A 162 -5.02 -2.68 -15.95
C ALA A 162 -5.61 -1.42 -15.27
N PRO A 163 -5.32 -0.22 -15.78
CA PRO A 163 -5.76 1.02 -15.17
C PRO A 163 -7.28 1.10 -15.12
N THR A 164 -7.80 1.59 -14.00
CA THR A 164 -9.19 2.00 -13.90
C THR A 164 -9.33 3.42 -14.39
N MET A 165 -10.24 3.64 -15.33
CA MET A 165 -10.54 4.98 -15.84
C MET A 165 -11.73 5.59 -15.09
N ILE A 166 -11.53 6.83 -14.65
CA ILE A 166 -12.53 7.68 -14.01
C ILE A 166 -12.68 8.92 -14.89
N ILE A 167 -13.92 9.32 -15.17
CA ILE A 167 -14.25 10.53 -15.93
C ILE A 167 -14.99 11.48 -15.00
N VAL A 168 -14.55 12.74 -14.95
CA VAL A 168 -15.23 13.81 -14.22
C VAL A 168 -15.70 14.86 -15.20
N GLY A 169 -17.01 15.01 -15.34
CA GLY A 169 -17.64 16.08 -16.11
C GLY A 169 -18.27 17.14 -15.20
N ARG A 170 -18.71 18.25 -15.79
CA ARG A 170 -19.58 19.22 -15.09
C ARG A 170 -20.98 18.64 -14.95
N ALA A 171 -21.61 18.84 -13.79
CA ALA A 171 -22.99 18.42 -13.55
C ALA A 171 -23.97 19.50 -14.03
N SER A 172 -25.07 19.07 -14.66
CA SER A 172 -26.17 19.93 -15.09
C SER A 172 -27.19 20.24 -13.97
N GLN A 173 -27.17 19.44 -12.90
CA GLN A 173 -28.19 19.45 -11.83
C GLN A 173 -27.71 20.16 -10.57
N ALA A 174 -28.32 21.30 -10.23
CA ALA A 174 -28.10 21.95 -8.94
C ALA A 174 -28.56 21.05 -7.77
N PRO A 175 -27.84 21.01 -6.62
CA PRO A 175 -26.71 21.86 -6.24
C PRO A 175 -25.33 21.31 -6.61
N PHE A 176 -25.25 20.30 -7.48
CA PHE A 176 -23.99 19.63 -7.81
C PHE A 176 -23.21 20.39 -8.89
N LYS A 177 -21.88 20.38 -8.77
CA LYS A 177 -20.95 20.97 -9.75
C LYS A 177 -20.30 19.93 -10.64
N TYR A 178 -20.04 18.73 -10.12
CA TYR A 178 -19.31 17.67 -10.82
C TYR A 178 -20.08 16.36 -10.84
N ALA A 179 -19.89 15.60 -11.92
CA ALA A 179 -20.39 14.25 -12.08
C ALA A 179 -19.21 13.31 -12.35
N ARG A 180 -19.03 12.31 -11.49
CA ARG A 180 -18.03 11.26 -11.63
C ARG A 180 -18.65 10.03 -12.26
N ILE A 181 -18.00 9.52 -13.30
CA ILE A 181 -18.38 8.34 -14.07
C ILE A 181 -17.20 7.36 -14.06
N ASP A 182 -17.47 6.11 -13.75
CA ASP A 182 -16.52 4.99 -13.88
C ASP A 182 -17.31 3.73 -14.28
N SER A 183 -16.63 2.61 -14.48
CA SER A 183 -17.27 1.35 -14.87
C SER A 183 -18.34 0.87 -13.90
N SER A 184 -18.20 1.12 -12.59
CA SER A 184 -19.18 0.74 -11.56
C SER A 184 -20.47 1.57 -11.63
N ARG A 185 -20.43 2.72 -12.32
CA ARG A 185 -21.58 3.61 -12.53
C ARG A 185 -22.41 3.25 -13.76
N ILE A 186 -21.97 2.28 -14.56
CA ILE A 186 -22.73 1.79 -15.71
C ILE A 186 -23.28 0.41 -15.37
N ASN A 187 -24.60 0.33 -15.17
CA ASN A 187 -25.27 -0.90 -14.75
C ASN A 187 -26.39 -1.27 -15.72
N ALA A 188 -26.63 -2.57 -15.91
CA ALA A 188 -27.80 -3.05 -16.62
C ALA A 188 -29.03 -2.94 -15.72
N ASN A 189 -30.12 -2.36 -16.23
CA ASN A 189 -31.41 -2.35 -15.56
C ASN A 189 -32.10 -3.74 -15.64
N SER A 190 -33.29 -3.87 -15.06
CA SER A 190 -34.08 -5.11 -15.08
C SER A 190 -34.46 -5.62 -16.48
N GLN A 191 -34.32 -4.79 -17.51
CA GLN A 191 -34.59 -5.10 -18.92
C GLN A 191 -33.29 -5.39 -19.71
N GLY A 192 -32.14 -5.46 -19.04
CA GLY A 192 -30.83 -5.68 -19.67
C GLY A 192 -30.28 -4.46 -20.42
N ARG A 193 -30.89 -3.28 -20.29
CA ARG A 193 -30.39 -2.04 -20.90
C ARG A 193 -29.40 -1.37 -19.98
N LEU A 194 -28.25 -0.97 -20.52
CA LEU A 194 -27.26 -0.19 -19.78
C LEU A 194 -27.85 1.17 -19.39
N THR A 195 -27.61 1.54 -18.14
CA THR A 195 -27.99 2.80 -17.53
C THR A 195 -26.76 3.40 -16.86
N LEU A 196 -26.68 4.73 -16.87
CA LEU A 196 -25.60 5.47 -16.23
C LEU A 196 -26.15 6.12 -14.96
N THR A 197 -25.48 5.91 -13.83
CA THR A 197 -25.83 6.53 -12.55
C THR A 197 -24.60 7.25 -12.00
N PRO A 198 -24.33 8.49 -12.46
CA PRO A 198 -23.14 9.22 -12.04
C PRO A 198 -23.14 9.49 -10.54
N GLN A 199 -21.94 9.61 -9.96
CA GLN A 199 -21.80 10.11 -8.60
C GLN A 199 -21.63 11.63 -8.64
N PHE A 200 -22.54 12.35 -8.00
CA PHE A 200 -22.55 13.81 -8.05
C PHE A 200 -21.85 14.43 -6.83
N TYR A 201 -21.13 15.52 -7.07
CA TYR A 201 -20.39 16.27 -6.06
C TYR A 201 -20.69 17.76 -6.17
N ALA A 202 -21.06 18.39 -5.06
CA ALA A 202 -21.08 19.86 -4.96
C ALA A 202 -19.64 20.41 -4.82
N THR A 203 -18.82 19.70 -4.04
CA THR A 203 -17.37 19.86 -3.88
C THR A 203 -16.76 18.48 -3.61
N PHE A 204 -15.46 18.32 -3.81
CA PHE A 204 -14.75 17.10 -3.38
C PHE A 204 -14.41 17.16 -1.89
N PRO A 205 -14.13 16.01 -1.23
CA PRO A 205 -13.85 15.99 0.21
C PRO A 205 -12.65 16.82 0.63
N THR A 206 -11.64 16.95 -0.25
CA THR A 206 -10.50 17.83 0.01
C THR A 206 -10.61 19.11 -0.82
N GLN A 207 -10.30 20.24 -0.18
CA GLN A 207 -10.28 21.53 -0.87
C GLN A 207 -9.23 21.55 -1.98
N LYS A 208 -8.04 20.98 -1.71
CA LYS A 208 -6.94 20.88 -2.68
C LYS A 208 -7.36 20.12 -3.94
N GLU A 209 -8.06 18.99 -3.81
CA GLU A 209 -8.60 18.25 -4.96
C GLU A 209 -9.61 19.09 -5.74
N THR A 210 -10.51 19.81 -5.05
CA THR A 210 -11.48 20.69 -5.71
C THR A 210 -10.77 21.78 -6.53
N GLU A 211 -9.77 22.44 -5.95
CA GLU A 211 -8.98 23.47 -6.62
C GLU A 211 -8.21 22.94 -7.84
N ILE A 212 -7.65 21.73 -7.74
CA ILE A 212 -6.95 21.08 -8.87
C ILE A 212 -7.95 20.78 -10.00
N ILE A 213 -9.10 20.20 -9.68
CA ILE A 213 -10.14 19.90 -10.67
C ILE A 213 -10.66 21.19 -11.33
N GLU A 214 -10.90 22.25 -10.55
CA GLU A 214 -11.29 23.56 -11.10
C GLU A 214 -10.26 24.10 -12.08
N LYS A 215 -8.97 24.09 -11.72
CA LYS A 215 -7.90 24.54 -12.61
C LYS A 215 -7.73 23.68 -13.86
N LEU A 216 -7.92 22.37 -13.77
CA LEU A 216 -7.92 21.49 -14.94
C LEU A 216 -9.06 21.84 -15.91
N PHE A 217 -10.24 22.18 -15.41
CA PHE A 217 -11.33 22.70 -16.24
C PHE A 217 -11.08 24.11 -16.80
N GLU A 218 -10.13 24.85 -16.23
CA GLU A 218 -9.60 26.12 -16.76
C GLU A 218 -8.38 25.91 -17.67
N GLU A 219 -8.07 24.66 -18.03
CA GLU A 219 -6.94 24.29 -18.88
C GLU A 219 -5.59 24.69 -18.28
N GLN A 220 -5.49 24.66 -16.94
CA GLN A 220 -4.28 24.93 -16.19
C GLN A 220 -3.80 23.69 -15.45
N LEU A 221 -2.52 23.37 -15.61
CA LEU A 221 -1.86 22.36 -14.80
C LEU A 221 -1.44 22.95 -13.45
N THR A 222 -1.67 22.22 -12.36
CA THR A 222 -1.17 22.57 -11.03
C THR A 222 -0.22 21.50 -10.56
N GLU A 223 0.99 21.90 -10.19
CA GLU A 223 1.95 21.01 -9.56
C GLU A 223 1.46 20.64 -8.15
N ILE A 224 1.34 19.34 -7.90
CA ILE A 224 0.90 18.84 -6.59
C ILE A 224 2.13 18.66 -5.71
N THR A 225 2.33 19.60 -4.78
CA THR A 225 3.39 19.51 -3.78
C THR A 225 2.90 18.69 -2.58
N GLY A 226 3.34 17.44 -2.48
CA GLY A 226 3.03 16.50 -1.39
C GLY A 226 1.84 15.58 -1.65
N PRO A 227 1.67 14.54 -0.81
CA PRO A 227 0.68 13.49 -1.01
C PRO A 227 -0.76 14.05 -0.96
N LEU A 228 -1.60 13.52 -1.83
CA LEU A 228 -3.02 13.82 -1.92
C LEU A 228 -3.79 12.52 -2.14
N ALA A 229 -4.54 12.08 -1.13
CA ALA A 229 -5.46 10.95 -1.22
C ALA A 229 -6.91 11.43 -1.46
N GLY A 230 -7.18 11.94 -2.66
CA GLY A 230 -8.51 12.39 -3.08
C GLY A 230 -9.44 11.24 -3.52
N GLN A 231 -10.69 11.59 -3.85
CA GLN A 231 -11.69 10.64 -4.38
C GLN A 231 -11.53 10.38 -5.89
N VAL A 232 -10.96 11.35 -6.59
CA VAL A 232 -10.65 11.33 -8.02
C VAL A 232 -9.14 11.42 -8.19
N ILE A 233 -8.48 12.42 -7.61
CA ILE A 233 -7.02 12.59 -7.73
C ILE A 233 -6.34 11.95 -6.53
N ASN A 234 -5.61 10.87 -6.75
CA ASN A 234 -4.81 10.20 -5.73
C ASN A 234 -3.35 10.07 -6.16
N THR A 235 -2.47 10.85 -5.54
CA THR A 235 -1.04 10.86 -5.88
C THR A 235 -0.22 9.82 -5.13
N GLU A 236 -0.81 9.10 -4.17
CA GLU A 236 -0.15 8.06 -3.36
C GLU A 236 -0.12 6.70 -4.08
N ILE A 237 -0.77 6.62 -5.24
CA ILE A 237 -0.75 5.46 -6.13
C ILE A 237 -0.32 5.91 -7.53
N PRO A 238 0.26 5.02 -8.35
CA PRO A 238 0.52 5.34 -9.74
C PRO A 238 -0.76 5.74 -10.47
N SER A 239 -0.79 6.97 -10.96
CA SER A 239 -1.96 7.56 -11.59
C SER A 239 -1.59 8.68 -12.54
N SER A 240 -2.45 8.99 -13.50
CA SER A 240 -2.24 10.13 -14.39
C SER A 240 -3.58 10.66 -14.87
N TRP A 241 -3.59 11.89 -15.36
CA TRP A 241 -4.83 12.52 -15.83
C TRP A 241 -4.61 13.42 -17.03
N GLY A 242 -5.71 13.66 -17.74
CA GLY A 242 -5.77 14.58 -18.85
C GLY A 242 -7.15 15.20 -18.97
N VAL A 243 -7.27 16.15 -19.88
CA VAL A 243 -8.49 16.94 -20.10
C VAL A 243 -9.04 16.63 -21.47
N LEU A 244 -10.31 16.23 -21.51
CA LEU A 244 -11.06 16.14 -22.76
C LEU A 244 -11.57 17.51 -23.15
N GLN A 245 -11.25 17.90 -24.36
CA GLN A 245 -11.67 19.13 -24.98
C GLN A 245 -12.65 18.86 -26.11
N GLN A 246 -13.62 19.76 -26.25
CA GLN A 246 -14.49 19.82 -27.40
C GLN A 246 -14.80 21.27 -27.74
N GLY A 247 -14.67 21.63 -29.02
CA GLY A 247 -14.91 23.01 -29.46
C GLY A 247 -13.98 24.06 -28.82
N GLY A 248 -12.78 23.66 -28.39
CA GLY A 248 -11.82 24.55 -27.73
C GLY A 248 -12.16 24.86 -26.27
N SER A 249 -12.88 23.98 -25.58
CA SER A 249 -13.15 24.10 -24.14
C SER A 249 -13.05 22.74 -23.46
N ALA A 250 -12.52 22.74 -22.23
CA ALA A 250 -12.51 21.56 -21.37
C ALA A 250 -13.93 21.11 -20.97
N ILE A 251 -14.29 19.88 -21.34
CA ILE A 251 -15.62 19.29 -21.06
C ILE A 251 -15.58 18.23 -19.95
N ALA A 252 -14.45 17.53 -19.81
CA ALA A 252 -14.28 16.51 -18.78
C ALA A 252 -12.79 16.28 -18.47
N ILE A 253 -12.53 15.71 -17.31
CA ILE A 253 -11.20 15.25 -16.88
C ILE A 253 -11.23 13.73 -16.91
N VAL A 254 -10.23 13.12 -17.53
CA VAL A 254 -10.02 11.67 -17.53
C VAL A 254 -8.86 11.39 -16.59
N TYR A 255 -9.10 10.53 -15.62
CA TYR A 255 -8.11 10.11 -14.64
C TYR A 255 -7.95 8.59 -14.71
N LEU A 256 -6.71 8.14 -14.85
CA LEU A 256 -6.31 6.73 -14.83
C LEU A 256 -5.60 6.45 -13.52
N GLN A 257 -5.99 5.40 -12.83
CA GLN A 257 -5.28 4.90 -11.65
C GLN A 257 -5.05 3.40 -11.73
N GLN A 258 -3.96 2.95 -11.13
CA GLN A 258 -3.73 1.52 -10.95
C GLN A 258 -4.73 0.92 -9.93
N GLY A 259 -5.53 -0.05 -10.35
CA GLY A 259 -6.58 -0.62 -9.50
C GLY A 259 -6.10 -1.50 -8.33
N ASN A 260 -4.89 -2.05 -8.41
CA ASN A 260 -4.38 -3.09 -7.48
C ASN A 260 -3.07 -2.71 -6.76
N PHE A 261 -2.74 -1.42 -6.65
CA PHE A 261 -1.48 -1.01 -6.02
C PHE A 261 -1.43 -1.33 -4.51
N SER A 262 -2.57 -1.43 -3.83
CA SER A 262 -2.64 -1.77 -2.39
C SER A 262 -2.19 -3.20 -2.03
N ASN A 263 -1.88 -4.07 -3.00
CA ASN A 263 -1.35 -5.42 -2.73
C ASN A 263 0.13 -5.45 -2.28
N PHE A 264 0.81 -4.31 -2.21
CA PHE A 264 2.15 -4.24 -1.60
C PHE A 264 2.13 -4.45 -0.07
N ASP A 265 0.99 -4.19 0.60
CA ASP A 265 0.83 -4.37 2.05
C ASP A 265 0.94 -5.85 2.51
N ASN A 266 0.76 -6.81 1.59
CA ASN A 266 0.72 -8.23 1.95
C ASN A 266 2.09 -8.87 2.21
N ARG A 267 3.19 -8.10 2.08
CA ARG A 267 4.57 -8.59 2.36
C ARG A 267 5.06 -8.31 3.78
N GLY A 268 4.18 -7.92 4.70
CA GLY A 268 4.52 -7.83 6.13
C GLY A 268 5.46 -6.67 6.51
N TYR A 269 5.68 -5.73 5.60
CA TYR A 269 6.35 -4.47 5.85
C TYR A 269 5.26 -3.40 5.96
N ARG A 270 4.96 -3.05 7.21
CA ARG A 270 3.76 -2.31 7.64
C ARG A 270 3.84 -0.80 7.47
N ASP A 271 4.85 -0.31 6.75
CA ASP A 271 4.96 1.09 6.41
C ASP A 271 4.54 1.22 4.96
N ALA A 272 3.33 1.75 4.75
CA ALA A 272 2.93 2.28 3.45
C ALA A 272 4.09 3.16 2.98
N TYR A 273 4.72 2.77 1.87
CA TYR A 273 5.80 3.59 1.34
C TYR A 273 5.26 5.00 1.08
N ASP A 274 5.94 6.04 1.57
CA ASP A 274 5.61 7.45 1.33
C ASP A 274 5.92 7.86 -0.12
N PHE A 275 5.53 7.04 -1.09
CA PHE A 275 5.67 7.35 -2.50
C PHE A 275 4.51 8.23 -2.92
N TYR A 276 4.83 9.33 -3.57
CA TYR A 276 3.86 10.14 -4.25
C TYR A 276 4.44 10.70 -5.55
N HIS A 277 3.57 11.04 -6.49
CA HIS A 277 3.94 11.77 -7.70
C HIS A 277 3.29 13.15 -7.73
N THR A 278 3.80 14.05 -8.57
CA THR A 278 3.33 15.45 -8.66
C THR A 278 2.25 15.67 -9.72
N GLY A 279 1.80 14.58 -10.36
CA GLY A 279 0.97 14.59 -11.56
C GLY A 279 1.76 14.56 -12.88
N PRO A 280 1.06 14.66 -14.03
CA PRO A 280 1.69 14.70 -15.35
C PRO A 280 2.49 16.00 -15.52
N GLU A 281 3.60 15.95 -16.25
CA GLU A 281 4.52 17.08 -16.45
C GLU A 281 3.93 18.23 -17.28
N ARG A 282 2.89 17.93 -18.08
CA ARG A 282 2.20 18.87 -18.95
C ARG A 282 0.71 18.59 -18.94
N LEU A 283 -0.08 19.58 -19.34
CA LEU A 283 -1.50 19.36 -19.60
C LEU A 283 -1.65 18.45 -20.83
N ILE A 284 -2.24 17.27 -20.63
CA ILE A 284 -2.49 16.30 -21.70
C ILE A 284 -3.95 16.46 -22.15
N THR A 285 -4.18 16.60 -23.46
CA THR A 285 -5.51 16.73 -24.07
C THR A 285 -5.67 15.78 -25.26
N ASN A 286 -6.92 15.54 -25.69
CA ASN A 286 -7.23 14.78 -26.92
C ASN A 286 -6.95 15.56 -28.21
#